data_AF-A0A961GUN5-F1
#
_entry.id   AF-A0A961GUN5-F1
#
_cell.length_a   1.000
_cell.length_b   1.000
_cell.length_c   1.000
_cell.angle_alpha   90.00
_cell.angle_beta   90.00
_cell.angle_gamma   90.00
#
_symmetry.space_group_name_H-M   'P 1'
#
loop_
_entity.id
_entity.type
_entity.pdbx_description
1 polymer ?
#
loop_
_entity_poly.entity_id
_entity_poly.type
_entity_poly.pdbx_seq_one_letter_code
_entity_poly.pdbx_strand_id
1 'polypeptide(L)'
;MKRRPLLALGVAVAWTVFVWATRIRNALGDDSLEGGALAGVLLLSASFLAGSLVVVLAAVDAVRQRRLGERWPTTTLSVSVVVMAAWNAVVWASRMVGIATNGSHDFAFVAVHVVIGLSSIALWLVTVFSIFEGRSEEKSLIG
;
A
#
# COMPACT_ATOMS: atom_id res chain seq x y z
N MET A 1 1.68 -23.27 7.78
CA MET A 1 2.11 -21.86 7.81
C MET A 1 1.55 -20.98 6.68
N LYS A 2 0.55 -21.44 5.90
CA LYS A 2 0.08 -20.78 4.65
C LYS A 2 -0.75 -19.47 4.80
N ARG A 3 -1.07 -19.00 6.01
CA ARG A 3 -1.97 -17.84 6.25
C ARG A 3 -1.25 -16.49 6.36
N ARG A 4 0.05 -16.48 6.65
CA ARG A 4 0.84 -15.27 6.91
C ARG A 4 0.88 -14.26 5.75
N PRO A 5 1.12 -14.66 4.47
CA PRO A 5 1.27 -13.68 3.39
C PRO A 5 -0.04 -12.98 3.01
N LEU A 6 -1.16 -13.71 3.00
CA LEU A 6 -2.47 -13.12 2.72
C LEU A 6 -2.94 -12.20 3.86
N LEU A 7 -2.59 -12.53 5.10
CA LEU A 7 -2.91 -11.67 6.25
C LEU A 7 -2.10 -10.36 6.20
N ALA A 8 -0.80 -10.43 5.93
CA ALA A 8 0.04 -9.25 5.76
C ALA A 8 -0.49 -8.34 4.62
N LEU A 9 -0.79 -8.93 3.46
CA LEU A 9 -1.38 -8.22 2.33
C LEU A 9 -2.72 -7.57 2.70
N GLY A 10 -3.60 -8.32 3.36
CA GLY A 10 -4.91 -7.82 3.79
C GLY A 10 -4.79 -6.63 4.74
N VAL A 11 -3.88 -6.69 5.72
CA VAL A 11 -3.62 -5.59 6.64
C VAL A 11 -3.05 -4.37 5.91
N ALA A 12 -2.08 -4.55 5.01
CA ALA A 12 -1.49 -3.46 4.24
C ALA A 12 -2.52 -2.76 3.33
N VAL A 13 -3.38 -3.53 2.65
CA VAL A 13 -4.47 -3.00 1.83
C VAL A 13 -5.49 -2.26 2.68
N ALA A 14 -5.97 -2.86 3.78
CA ALA A 14 -6.95 -2.24 4.65
C ALA A 14 -6.44 -0.92 5.24
N TRP A 15 -5.18 -0.89 5.70
CA TRP A 15 -4.53 0.32 6.18
C TRP A 15 -4.41 1.39 5.09
N THR A 16 -4.01 1.01 3.88
CA THR A 16 -3.90 1.92 2.75
C THR A 16 -5.27 2.54 2.43
N VAL A 17 -6.32 1.72 2.34
CA VAL A 17 -7.68 2.20 2.10
C VAL A 17 -8.12 3.15 3.22
N PHE A 18 -7.89 2.81 4.48
CA PHE A 18 -8.23 3.65 5.62
C PHE A 18 -7.59 5.04 5.53
N VAL A 19 -6.28 5.12 5.30
CA VAL A 19 -5.55 6.39 5.25
C VAL A 19 -6.02 7.26 4.07
N TRP A 20 -6.13 6.67 2.87
CA TRP A 20 -6.41 7.44 1.67
C TRP A 20 -7.90 7.79 1.51
N ALA A 21 -8.82 6.93 1.98
CA ALA A 21 -10.23 7.28 2.07
C ALA A 21 -10.47 8.41 3.08
N THR A 22 -9.79 8.37 4.24
CA THR A 22 -9.83 9.46 5.21
C THR A 22 -9.26 10.74 4.62
N ARG A 23 -8.19 10.65 3.82
CA ARG A 23 -7.62 11.82 3.14
C ARG A 23 -8.60 12.44 2.12
N ILE A 24 -9.30 11.61 1.34
CA ILE A 24 -10.35 12.07 0.42
C ILE A 24 -11.46 12.77 1.19
N ARG A 25 -11.98 12.12 2.24
CA ARG A 25 -13.03 12.69 3.09
C ARG A 25 -12.62 14.06 3.65
N ASN A 26 -11.40 14.17 4.16
CA ASN A 26 -10.89 15.41 4.73
C ASN A 26 -10.73 16.49 3.65
N ALA A 27 -10.26 16.14 2.46
CA ALA A 27 -10.11 17.08 1.35
C ALA A 27 -11.45 17.61 0.82
N LEU A 28 -12.47 16.74 0.77
CA LEU A 28 -13.82 17.12 0.32
C LEU A 28 -14.61 17.91 1.36
N GLY A 29 -14.21 17.84 2.64
CA GLY A 29 -14.81 18.64 3.72
C GLY A 29 -14.03 19.92 4.04
N ASP A 30 -13.00 20.24 3.27
CA ASP A 30 -12.17 21.43 3.44
C ASP A 30 -12.51 22.45 2.36
N ASP A 31 -13.41 23.38 2.68
CA ASP A 31 -13.86 24.43 1.75
C ASP A 31 -12.73 25.39 1.32
N SER A 32 -11.58 25.36 2.01
CA SER A 32 -10.40 26.16 1.62
C SER A 32 -9.55 25.49 0.52
N LEU A 33 -9.79 24.19 0.27
CA LEU A 33 -9.03 23.40 -0.69
C LEU A 33 -9.77 23.34 -2.03
N GLU A 34 -9.38 24.21 -2.96
CA GLU A 34 -10.05 24.33 -4.25
C GLU A 34 -9.12 24.04 -5.47
N GLY A 35 -9.74 23.86 -6.63
CA GLY A 35 -9.07 23.79 -7.93
C GLY A 35 -7.97 22.73 -8.01
N GLY A 36 -6.77 23.15 -8.40
CA GLY A 36 -5.63 22.26 -8.63
C GLY A 36 -5.14 21.54 -7.37
N ALA A 37 -5.26 22.16 -6.19
CA ALA A 37 -4.83 21.56 -4.93
C ALA A 37 -5.75 20.39 -4.54
N LEU A 38 -7.07 20.58 -4.67
CA LEU A 38 -8.04 19.51 -4.48
C LEU A 38 -7.84 18.38 -5.47
N ALA A 39 -7.71 18.70 -6.76
CA ALA A 39 -7.48 17.71 -7.81
C ALA A 39 -6.22 16.87 -7.55
N GLY A 40 -5.11 17.51 -7.13
CA GLY A 40 -3.87 16.81 -6.79
C GLY A 40 -4.04 15.83 -5.62
N VAL A 41 -4.77 16.21 -4.58
CA VAL A 41 -5.05 15.32 -3.44
C VAL A 41 -5.93 14.13 -3.87
N LEU A 42 -6.96 14.38 -4.68
CA LEU A 42 -7.85 13.33 -5.16
C LEU A 42 -7.14 12.35 -6.09
N LEU A 43 -6.36 12.84 -7.05
CA LEU A 43 -5.58 12.01 -7.98
C LEU A 43 -4.54 11.16 -7.25
N LEU A 44 -3.81 11.76 -6.29
CA LEU A 44 -2.86 11.01 -5.48
C LEU A 44 -3.57 9.92 -4.67
N SER A 45 -4.68 10.26 -4.01
CA SER A 45 -5.45 9.28 -3.23
C SER A 45 -5.99 8.16 -4.11
N ALA A 46 -6.51 8.49 -5.29
CA ALA A 46 -6.99 7.53 -6.27
C ALA A 46 -5.87 6.57 -6.73
N SER A 47 -4.64 7.04 -6.89
CA SER A 47 -3.50 6.18 -7.27
C SER A 47 -3.26 5.05 -6.27
N PHE A 48 -3.41 5.32 -4.97
CA PHE A 48 -3.24 4.31 -3.92
C PHE A 48 -4.41 3.34 -3.87
N LEU A 49 -5.63 3.83 -4.04
CA LEU A 49 -6.82 2.98 -4.06
C LEU A 49 -6.82 2.07 -5.31
N ALA A 50 -6.48 2.61 -6.47
CA ALA A 50 -6.33 1.85 -7.71
C ALA A 50 -5.20 0.82 -7.60
N GLY A 51 -4.03 1.20 -7.09
CA GLY A 51 -2.92 0.27 -6.85
C GLY A 51 -3.30 -0.86 -5.88
N SER A 52 -4.00 -0.53 -4.80
CA SER A 52 -4.52 -1.53 -3.85
C SER A 52 -5.52 -2.48 -4.50
N LEU A 53 -6.41 -1.97 -5.35
CA LEU A 53 -7.35 -2.79 -6.11
C LEU A 53 -6.62 -3.75 -7.04
N VAL A 54 -5.60 -3.29 -7.77
CA VAL A 54 -4.76 -4.15 -8.63
C VAL A 54 -4.11 -5.28 -7.82
N VAL A 55 -3.54 -4.97 -6.65
CA VAL A 55 -2.95 -5.99 -5.76
C VAL A 55 -3.99 -7.01 -5.31
N VAL A 56 -5.19 -6.56 -4.92
CA VAL A 56 -6.29 -7.46 -4.51
C VAL A 56 -6.71 -8.36 -5.67
N LEU A 57 -6.89 -7.82 -6.87
CA LEU A 57 -7.26 -8.60 -8.06
C LEU A 57 -6.19 -9.65 -8.39
N ALA A 58 -4.90 -9.28 -8.34
CA ALA A 58 -3.80 -10.21 -8.53
C ALA A 58 -3.76 -11.31 -7.46
N ALA A 59 -4.10 -10.98 -6.21
CA ALA A 59 -4.17 -11.95 -5.12
C ALA A 59 -5.35 -12.93 -5.29
N VAL A 60 -6.52 -12.42 -5.69
CA VAL A 60 -7.71 -13.24 -5.99
C VAL A 60 -7.43 -14.20 -7.13
N ASP A 61 -6.84 -13.72 -8.22
CA ASP A 61 -6.45 -14.55 -9.36
C ASP A 61 -5.42 -15.62 -8.95
N ALA A 62 -4.39 -15.25 -8.19
CA ALA A 62 -3.42 -16.22 -7.67
C ALA A 62 -4.10 -17.31 -6.82
N VAL A 63 -5.00 -16.94 -5.90
CA VAL A 63 -5.75 -17.91 -5.09
C VAL A 63 -6.65 -18.80 -5.96
N ARG A 64 -7.27 -18.26 -7.01
CA ARG A 64 -8.07 -19.04 -7.96
C ARG A 64 -7.21 -20.06 -8.69
N GLN A 65 -6.04 -19.66 -9.20
CA GLN A 65 -5.13 -20.55 -9.90
C GLN A 65 -4.53 -21.65 -9.01
N ARG A 66 -4.24 -21.40 -7.69
CA ARG A 66 -3.92 -22.49 -6.71
C ARG A 66 -4.98 -23.60 -6.84
N ARG A 67 -6.26 -23.20 -6.79
CA ARG A 67 -7.39 -24.12 -6.61
C ARG A 67 -7.62 -25.00 -7.83
N LEU A 68 -7.24 -24.49 -9.01
CA LEU A 68 -7.36 -25.21 -10.28
C LEU A 68 -6.18 -26.17 -10.55
N GLY A 69 -5.20 -26.24 -9.64
CA GLY A 69 -4.00 -27.07 -9.82
C GLY A 69 -3.01 -26.52 -10.85
N GLU A 70 -3.23 -25.28 -11.32
CA GLU A 70 -2.34 -24.59 -12.25
C GLU A 70 -1.07 -24.13 -11.53
N ARG A 71 0.05 -24.13 -12.26
CA ARG A 71 1.33 -23.63 -11.73
C ARG A 71 1.19 -22.15 -11.42
N TRP A 72 1.52 -21.80 -10.19
CA TRP A 72 1.34 -20.49 -9.57
C TRP A 72 1.79 -19.29 -10.44
N PRO A 73 0.90 -18.31 -10.77
CA PRO A 73 1.27 -17.07 -11.45
C PRO A 73 1.87 -16.07 -10.43
N THR A 74 2.99 -16.44 -9.82
CA THR A 74 3.61 -15.64 -8.71
C THR A 74 4.01 -14.27 -9.22
N THR A 75 4.35 -14.17 -10.51
CA THR A 75 4.98 -13.01 -11.11
C THR A 75 4.08 -11.79 -11.03
N THR A 76 2.80 -11.89 -11.42
CA THR A 76 1.88 -10.74 -11.41
C THR A 76 1.68 -10.20 -10.00
N LEU A 77 1.31 -11.07 -9.05
CA LEU A 77 1.13 -10.65 -7.65
C LEU A 77 2.42 -10.06 -7.05
N SER A 78 3.57 -10.70 -7.29
CA SER A 78 4.85 -10.21 -6.78
C SER A 78 5.20 -8.83 -7.37
N VAL A 79 5.02 -8.65 -8.68
CA VAL A 79 5.28 -7.38 -9.36
C VAL A 79 4.34 -6.30 -8.84
N SER A 80 3.03 -6.57 -8.76
CA SER A 80 2.05 -5.61 -8.25
C SER A 80 2.37 -5.17 -6.82
N VAL A 81 2.75 -6.09 -5.95
CA VAL A 81 3.13 -5.76 -4.56
C VAL A 81 4.43 -4.96 -4.50
N VAL A 82 5.44 -5.29 -5.29
CA VAL A 82 6.71 -4.54 -5.34
C VAL A 82 6.49 -3.13 -5.87
N VAL A 83 5.72 -2.98 -6.95
CA VAL A 83 5.37 -1.67 -7.53
C VAL A 83 4.60 -0.83 -6.51
N MET A 84 3.60 -1.42 -5.84
CA MET A 84 2.83 -0.72 -4.83
C MET A 84 3.69 -0.32 -3.63
N ALA A 85 4.58 -1.21 -3.16
CA ALA A 85 5.49 -0.92 -2.06
C ALA A 85 6.47 0.22 -2.41
N ALA A 86 7.02 0.21 -3.63
CA ALA A 86 7.91 1.26 -4.12
C ALA A 86 7.19 2.60 -4.24
N TRP A 87 6.01 2.64 -4.87
CA TRP A 87 5.19 3.84 -4.98
C TRP A 87 4.84 4.41 -3.61
N ASN A 88 4.38 3.54 -2.70
CA ASN A 88 4.07 3.89 -1.32
C ASN A 88 5.27 4.51 -0.60
N ALA A 89 6.47 3.89 -0.72
CA ALA A 89 7.68 4.41 -0.09
C ALA A 89 8.08 5.79 -0.63
N VAL A 90 8.08 5.97 -1.95
CA VAL A 90 8.45 7.24 -2.60
C VAL A 90 7.50 8.37 -2.18
N VAL A 91 6.19 8.14 -2.22
CA VAL A 91 5.20 9.16 -1.86
C VAL A 91 5.24 9.48 -0.38
N TRP A 92 5.35 8.48 0.49
CA TRP A 92 5.42 8.76 1.93
C TRP A 92 6.71 9.46 2.30
N ALA A 93 7.85 9.09 1.71
CA ALA A 93 9.10 9.80 1.93
C ALA A 93 8.98 11.28 1.52
N SER A 94 8.45 11.56 0.33
CA SER A 94 8.27 12.95 -0.13
C SER A 94 7.28 13.73 0.74
N ARG A 95 6.17 13.12 1.15
CA ARG A 95 5.19 13.74 2.06
C ARG A 95 5.77 14.01 3.44
N MET A 96 6.48 13.06 4.03
CA MET A 96 7.09 13.25 5.36
C MET A 96 8.08 14.40 5.33
N VAL A 97 8.95 14.48 4.30
CA VAL A 97 9.86 15.61 4.12
C VAL A 97 9.08 16.91 3.98
N GLY A 98 8.10 16.98 3.07
CA GLY A 98 7.33 18.20 2.85
C GLY A 98 6.52 18.66 4.08
N ILE A 99 6.04 17.73 4.90
CA ILE A 99 5.32 18.06 6.14
C ILE A 99 6.29 18.55 7.22
N ALA A 100 7.45 17.91 7.36
CA ALA A 100 8.45 18.25 8.36
C ALA A 100 9.20 19.56 8.07
N THR A 101 9.37 19.92 6.79
CA THR A 101 10.04 21.16 6.39
C THR A 101 9.08 22.33 6.23
N ASN A 102 7.77 22.09 6.25
CA ASN A 102 6.78 23.16 6.22
C ASN A 102 6.62 23.78 7.62
N GLY A 103 7.21 24.96 7.82
CA GLY A 103 7.27 25.65 9.12
C GLY A 103 5.94 26.15 9.68
N SER A 104 4.81 25.93 8.99
CA SER A 104 3.47 26.28 9.48
C SER A 104 2.78 25.18 10.28
N HIS A 105 3.32 23.96 10.28
CA HIS A 105 2.70 22.84 11.00
C HIS A 105 3.18 22.76 12.45
N ASP A 106 2.24 22.49 13.37
CA ASP A 106 2.61 22.16 14.74
C ASP A 106 3.29 20.79 14.84
N PHE A 107 4.01 20.57 15.95
CA PHE A 107 4.77 19.34 16.17
C PHE A 107 3.89 18.07 16.17
N ALA A 108 2.69 18.13 16.77
CA ALA A 108 1.81 16.97 16.85
C ALA A 108 1.30 16.55 15.47
N PHE A 109 0.96 17.53 14.63
CA PHE A 109 0.60 17.32 13.24
C PHE A 109 1.72 16.61 12.46
N VAL A 110 2.97 17.09 12.60
CA VAL A 110 4.14 16.47 11.96
C VAL A 110 4.32 15.04 12.45
N ALA A 111 4.31 14.82 13.77
CA ALA A 111 4.52 13.51 14.38
C ALA A 111 3.51 12.46 13.90
N VAL A 112 2.21 12.80 13.87
CA VAL A 112 1.16 11.89 13.40
C VAL A 112 1.41 11.46 11.95
N HIS A 113 1.75 12.40 11.07
CA HIS A 113 1.96 12.09 9.66
C HIS A 113 3.24 11.26 9.41
N VAL A 114 4.29 11.50 10.19
CA VAL A 114 5.50 10.67 10.15
C VAL A 114 5.18 9.24 10.59
N VAL A 115 4.44 9.06 11.69
CA VAL A 115 4.04 7.72 12.17
C VAL A 115 3.17 7.00 11.14
N ILE A 116 2.19 7.68 10.54
CA ILE A 116 1.35 7.10 9.49
C ILE A 116 2.20 6.70 8.28
N GLY A 117 3.16 7.54 7.88
CA GLY A 117 4.05 7.26 6.75
C GLY A 117 4.95 6.06 6.99
N LEU A 118 5.63 6.01 8.13
CA LEU A 118 6.48 4.88 8.52
C LEU A 118 5.67 3.57 8.64
N SER A 119 4.48 3.63 9.24
CA SER A 119 3.58 2.47 9.35
C SER A 119 3.16 1.96 7.98
N SER A 120 2.81 2.87 7.07
CA SER A 120 2.42 2.52 5.69
C SER A 120 3.57 1.85 4.94
N ILE A 121 4.80 2.37 5.07
CA ILE A 121 6.01 1.77 4.47
C ILE A 121 6.27 0.38 5.05
N ALA A 122 6.26 0.26 6.37
CA ALA A 122 6.55 -0.99 7.07
C ALA A 122 5.56 -2.11 6.66
N LEU A 123 4.26 -1.81 6.59
CA LEU A 123 3.25 -2.79 6.20
C LEU A 123 3.46 -3.33 4.77
N TRP A 124 3.81 -2.47 3.82
CA TRP A 124 4.09 -2.90 2.46
C TRP A 124 5.40 -3.67 2.35
N LEU A 125 6.44 -3.30 3.10
CA LEU A 125 7.69 -4.07 3.16
C LEU A 125 7.47 -5.46 3.77
N VAL A 126 6.73 -5.56 4.89
CA VAL A 126 6.35 -6.85 5.49
C VAL A 126 5.58 -7.72 4.49
N THR A 127 4.70 -7.12 3.69
CA THR A 127 3.96 -7.82 2.64
C THR A 127 4.89 -8.35 1.55
N VAL A 128 5.86 -7.56 1.08
CA VAL A 128 6.90 -7.99 0.14
C VAL A 128 7.63 -9.20 0.72
N PHE A 129 8.23 -9.07 1.92
CA PHE A 129 9.00 -10.16 2.53
C PHE A 129 8.17 -11.43 2.72
N SER A 130 6.93 -11.30 3.20
CA SER A 130 6.02 -12.43 3.41
C SER A 130 5.70 -13.18 2.11
N ILE A 131 5.57 -12.47 0.99
CA ILE A 131 5.31 -13.08 -0.32
C ILE A 131 6.56 -13.79 -0.85
N PHE A 132 7.74 -13.19 -0.71
CA PHE A 132 8.98 -13.80 -1.21
C PHE A 132 9.45 -14.98 -0.36
N GLU A 133 9.30 -14.92 0.96
CA GLU A 133 9.59 -16.05 1.86
C GLU A 133 8.69 -17.26 1.55
N GLY A 134 7.39 -17.02 1.34
CA GLY A 134 6.47 -18.08 0.92
C GLY A 134 6.83 -18.72 -0.43
N ARG A 135 7.50 -17.99 -1.33
CA ARG A 135 8.00 -18.53 -2.61
C ARG A 135 9.24 -19.40 -2.46
N SER A 136 10.15 -19.07 -1.53
CA SER A 136 11.33 -19.90 -1.28
C SER A 136 10.97 -21.25 -0.69
N GLU A 137 10.02 -21.28 0.28
CA GLU A 137 9.52 -22.52 0.87
C GLU A 137 8.84 -23.42 -0.17
N GLU A 138 8.12 -22.84 -1.14
CA GLU A 138 7.43 -23.61 -2.17
C GLU A 138 8.43 -24.30 -3.13
N LYS A 139 9.57 -23.66 -3.42
CA LYS A 139 10.61 -24.23 -4.29
C LYS A 139 11.38 -25.38 -3.65
N SER A 140 11.59 -25.37 -2.33
CA SER A 140 12.33 -26.43 -1.64
C SER A 140 11.54 -27.72 -1.46
N LEU A 141 10.21 -27.69 -1.56
CA LEU A 141 9.35 -28.87 -1.44
C LEU A 141 9.20 -29.68 -2.74
N ILE A 142 9.63 -29.12 -3.87
CA ILE A 142 9.48 -29.69 -5.22
C ILE A 142 10.80 -30.06 -5.89
N GLY A 143 11.93 -29.84 -5.20
CA GLY A 143 13.26 -30.31 -5.61
C GLY A 143 13.72 -31.45 -4.70
#